data_AF-A0A925YAL4-F1
#
_entry.id   AF-A0A925YAL4-F1
#
_cell.length_a   1.000
_cell.length_b   1.000
_cell.length_c   1.000
_cell.angle_alpha   90.00
_cell.angle_beta   90.00
_cell.angle_gamma   90.00
#
_symmetry.space_group_name_H-M   'P 1'
#
loop_
_entity.id
_entity.type
_entity.pdbx_description
1 polymer ?
#
loop_
_entity_poly.entity_id
_entity_poly.type
_entity_poly.pdbx_seq_one_letter_code
_entity_poly.pdbx_strand_id
1 'polypeptide(L)'
;MRWLFAGPLAILAGVCVGLIARQSGATQAFFAENGPVETLQALILAIVAAAFFLAFLRSSDSRALFCITGATAAAIAMTREVPRCGSTFFDGGVCMTGDGKTVAVSLALSAGATALWFAPIAWRRAIAIRNIAWVWPVAVVVVMLALADIAEAKVYMEIEEALELTAYAYLSTFGVWVLFHTRKLRPATLSERRGCRWPAE
;
A
#
# COMPACT_ATOMS: atom_id res chain seq x y z
N MET A 1 7.70 14.39 12.30
CA MET A 1 6.64 15.27 12.84
C MET A 1 5.41 15.38 11.95
N ARG A 2 5.52 15.66 10.63
CA ARG A 2 4.35 15.90 9.75
C ARG A 2 3.28 14.79 9.75
N TRP A 3 3.68 13.52 9.85
CA TRP A 3 2.76 12.39 9.88
C TRP A 3 1.98 12.23 11.20
N LEU A 4 2.48 12.75 12.33
CA LEU A 4 1.88 12.57 13.67
C LEU A 4 0.46 13.12 13.76
N PHE A 5 0.20 14.26 13.11
CA PHE A 5 -1.13 14.88 13.08
C PHE A 5 -1.96 14.38 11.90
N ALA A 6 -1.31 14.03 10.78
CA ALA A 6 -2.01 13.56 9.59
C ALA A 6 -2.75 12.24 9.83
N GLY A 7 -2.20 11.34 10.66
CA GLY A 7 -2.82 10.03 10.92
C GLY A 7 -4.18 10.12 11.64
N PRO A 8 -4.25 10.72 12.84
CA PRO A 8 -5.53 10.91 13.54
C PRO A 8 -6.54 11.71 12.72
N LEU A 9 -6.06 12.72 11.99
CA LEU A 9 -6.92 13.55 11.15
C LEU A 9 -7.50 12.76 9.97
N ALA A 10 -6.72 11.85 9.37
CA ALA A 10 -7.21 10.93 8.34
C ALA A 10 -8.28 9.98 8.89
N ILE A 11 -8.07 9.40 10.09
CA ILE A 11 -9.08 8.53 10.74
C ILE A 11 -10.38 9.31 10.95
N LEU A 12 -10.30 10.51 11.54
CA LEU A 12 -11.46 11.36 11.76
C LEU A 12 -12.15 11.75 10.45
N ALA A 13 -11.38 12.06 9.41
CA ALA A 13 -11.91 12.37 8.09
C ALA A 13 -12.69 11.20 7.50
N GLY A 14 -12.14 9.98 7.54
CA GLY A 14 -12.83 8.77 7.05
C GLY A 14 -14.16 8.53 7.76
N VAL A 15 -14.16 8.59 9.10
CA VAL A 15 -15.39 8.45 9.90
C VAL A 15 -16.41 9.56 9.57
N CYS A 16 -15.97 10.82 9.51
CA CYS A 16 -16.86 11.94 9.20
C CYS A 16 -17.44 11.84 7.79
N VAL A 17 -16.63 11.47 6.78
CA VAL A 17 -17.08 11.26 5.41
C VAL A 17 -18.12 10.15 5.36
N GLY A 18 -17.89 9.03 6.04
CA GLY A 18 -18.86 7.94 6.14
C GLY A 18 -20.17 8.39 6.79
N LEU A 19 -20.11 9.10 7.93
CA LEU A 19 -21.30 9.62 8.61
C LEU A 19 -22.11 10.61 7.74
N ILE A 20 -21.45 11.42 6.92
CA ILE A 20 -22.10 12.34 5.97
C ILE A 20 -22.69 11.54 4.79
N ALA A 21 -21.96 10.58 4.25
CA ALA A 21 -22.39 9.76 3.13
C ALA A 21 -23.67 8.98 3.44
N ARG A 22 -23.91 8.64 4.70
CA ARG A 22 -25.16 8.00 5.15
C ARG A 22 -26.39 8.88 5.06
N GLN A 23 -26.27 10.19 4.89
CA GLN A 23 -27.40 11.11 4.94
C GLN A 23 -28.11 11.28 3.59
N SER A 24 -27.52 10.83 2.47
CA SER A 24 -28.12 10.99 1.14
C SER A 24 -28.08 9.70 0.33
N GLY A 25 -29.16 9.38 -0.38
CA GLY A 25 -29.24 8.15 -1.17
C GLY A 25 -28.19 8.07 -2.29
N ALA A 26 -27.80 9.21 -2.87
CA ALA A 26 -26.77 9.26 -3.90
C ALA A 26 -25.38 8.90 -3.36
N THR A 27 -25.04 9.36 -2.14
CA THR A 27 -23.77 9.01 -1.51
C THR A 27 -23.77 7.58 -0.97
N GLN A 28 -24.90 7.09 -0.47
CA GLN A 28 -25.04 5.68 -0.09
C GLN A 28 -24.78 4.74 -1.28
N ALA A 29 -25.31 5.05 -2.46
CA ALA A 29 -25.06 4.25 -3.67
C ALA A 29 -23.58 4.29 -4.13
N PHE A 30 -22.87 5.39 -3.87
CA PHE A 30 -21.45 5.50 -4.19
C PHE A 30 -20.58 4.62 -3.28
N PHE A 31 -20.92 4.58 -1.98
CA PHE A 31 -20.25 3.80 -0.94
C PHE A 31 -20.99 2.48 -0.62
N ALA A 32 -21.76 1.97 -1.57
CA ALA A 32 -22.37 0.66 -1.44
C ALA A 32 -21.30 -0.41 -1.71
N GLU A 33 -21.50 -1.60 -1.14
CA GLU A 33 -20.76 -2.82 -1.43
C GLU A 33 -20.71 -3.09 -2.95
N ASN A 34 -19.53 -3.31 -3.52
CA ASN A 34 -19.26 -3.39 -4.98
C ASN A 34 -19.60 -2.09 -5.75
N GLY A 35 -19.61 -0.95 -5.05
CA GLY A 35 -19.96 0.35 -5.59
C GLY A 35 -18.82 1.06 -6.34
N PRO A 36 -19.08 2.24 -6.92
CA PRO A 36 -18.08 3.02 -7.65
C PRO A 36 -16.83 3.39 -6.83
N VAL A 37 -16.95 3.47 -5.50
CA VAL A 37 -15.82 3.79 -4.60
C VAL A 37 -14.70 2.76 -4.69
N GLU A 38 -15.01 1.47 -4.84
CA GLU A 38 -14.02 0.40 -4.91
C GLU A 38 -13.12 0.54 -6.15
N THR A 39 -13.69 0.99 -7.28
CA THR A 39 -12.89 1.28 -8.48
C THR A 39 -11.88 2.40 -8.22
N LEU A 40 -12.29 3.44 -7.48
CA LEU A 40 -11.39 4.53 -7.08
C LEU A 40 -10.31 4.03 -6.11
N GLN A 41 -10.67 3.21 -5.13
CA GLN A 41 -9.73 2.58 -4.19
C GLN A 41 -8.71 1.70 -4.94
N ALA A 42 -9.15 0.89 -5.91
CA ALA A 42 -8.27 0.07 -6.75
C ALA A 42 -7.27 0.93 -7.54
N LEU A 43 -7.71 2.06 -8.12
CA LEU A 43 -6.82 3.01 -8.80
C LEU A 43 -5.79 3.63 -7.85
N ILE A 44 -6.21 4.01 -6.64
CA ILE A 44 -5.31 4.54 -5.61
C ILE A 44 -4.27 3.48 -5.21
N LEU A 45 -4.69 2.22 -5.03
CA LEU A 45 -3.78 1.12 -4.71
C LEU A 45 -2.80 0.81 -5.83
N ALA A 46 -3.20 0.95 -7.10
CA ALA A 46 -2.28 0.88 -8.23
C ALA A 46 -1.20 1.98 -8.16
N ILE A 47 -1.58 3.20 -7.79
CA ILE A 47 -0.64 4.31 -7.57
C ILE A 47 0.31 4.01 -6.39
N VAL A 48 -0.22 3.49 -5.28
CA VAL A 48 0.57 3.07 -4.11
C VAL A 48 1.60 2.01 -4.52
N ALA A 49 1.16 0.97 -5.23
CA ALA A 49 2.01 -0.11 -5.70
C ALA A 49 3.14 0.41 -6.59
N ALA A 50 2.81 1.29 -7.56
CA ALA A 50 3.78 1.92 -8.44
C ALA A 50 4.77 2.81 -7.67
N ALA A 51 4.30 3.64 -6.75
CA ALA A 51 5.15 4.54 -5.97
C ALA A 51 6.17 3.77 -5.12
N PHE A 52 5.71 2.73 -4.43
CA PHE A 52 6.60 1.86 -3.65
C PHE A 52 7.53 1.04 -4.54
N PHE A 53 7.07 0.49 -5.66
CA PHE A 53 7.95 -0.24 -6.57
C PHE A 53 9.06 0.66 -7.15
N LEU A 54 8.72 1.88 -7.57
CA LEU A 54 9.72 2.86 -8.04
C LEU A 54 10.69 3.28 -6.92
N ALA A 55 10.23 3.35 -5.67
CA ALA A 55 11.08 3.62 -4.51
C ALA A 55 11.99 2.43 -4.19
N PHE A 56 11.51 1.20 -4.36
CA PHE A 56 12.30 -0.03 -4.24
C PHE A 56 13.48 -0.03 -5.22
N LEU A 57 13.24 0.29 -6.49
CA LEU A 57 14.29 0.38 -7.52
C LEU A 57 15.38 1.43 -7.19
N ARG A 58 15.13 2.34 -6.25
CA ARG A 58 16.06 3.39 -5.81
C ARG A 58 16.65 3.12 -4.43
N SER A 59 16.25 2.05 -3.75
CA SER A 59 16.56 1.78 -2.33
C SER A 59 17.50 0.60 -2.14
N SER A 60 18.15 0.53 -0.98
CA SER A 60 18.83 -0.66 -0.44
C SER A 60 18.28 -1.03 0.94
N ASP A 61 18.67 -2.22 1.43
CA ASP A 61 18.46 -2.67 2.81
C ASP A 61 16.99 -2.59 3.28
N SER A 62 16.72 -2.00 4.46
CA SER A 62 15.37 -1.95 5.06
C SER A 62 14.38 -1.18 4.20
N ARG A 63 14.83 -0.16 3.46
CA ARG A 63 13.97 0.61 2.56
C ARG A 63 13.55 -0.20 1.35
N ALA A 64 14.49 -0.95 0.76
CA ALA A 64 14.17 -1.85 -0.35
C ALA A 64 13.15 -2.91 0.10
N LEU A 65 13.42 -3.58 1.23
CA LEU A 65 12.52 -4.55 1.83
C LEU A 65 11.11 -3.98 2.05
N PHE A 66 11.02 -2.83 2.73
CA PHE A 66 9.74 -2.20 3.00
C PHE A 66 9.00 -1.80 1.71
N CYS A 67 9.70 -1.21 0.75
CA CYS A 67 9.08 -0.74 -0.50
C CYS A 67 8.54 -1.91 -1.33
N ILE A 68 9.30 -3.00 -1.50
CA ILE A 68 8.79 -4.13 -2.27
C ILE A 68 7.64 -4.86 -1.53
N THR A 69 7.72 -5.01 -0.21
CA THR A 69 6.61 -5.55 0.59
C THR A 69 5.37 -4.66 0.48
N GLY A 70 5.53 -3.34 0.58
CA GLY A 70 4.43 -2.38 0.42
C GLY A 70 3.82 -2.41 -0.99
N ALA A 71 4.65 -2.53 -2.04
CA ALA A 71 4.17 -2.66 -3.41
C ALA A 71 3.39 -3.96 -3.61
N THR A 72 3.89 -5.09 -3.11
CA THR A 72 3.20 -6.39 -3.16
C THR A 72 1.90 -6.37 -2.37
N ALA A 73 1.90 -5.82 -1.16
CA ALA A 73 0.70 -5.72 -0.33
C ALA A 73 -0.38 -4.85 -1.00
N ALA A 74 -0.01 -3.70 -1.58
CA ALA A 74 -0.95 -2.85 -2.31
C ALA A 74 -1.50 -3.54 -3.57
N ALA A 75 -0.67 -4.29 -4.30
CA ALA A 75 -1.13 -5.07 -5.45
C ALA A 75 -2.12 -6.18 -5.06
N ILE A 76 -1.92 -6.82 -3.89
CA ILE A 76 -2.87 -7.82 -3.35
C ILE A 76 -4.16 -7.14 -2.88
N ALA A 77 -4.06 -6.03 -2.14
CA ALA A 77 -5.22 -5.25 -1.70
C ALA A 77 -6.07 -4.78 -2.90
N MET A 78 -5.44 -4.39 -4.01
CA MET A 78 -6.16 -4.03 -5.24
C MET A 78 -7.04 -5.18 -5.76
N THR A 79 -6.67 -6.45 -5.54
CA THR A 79 -7.53 -7.59 -5.93
C THR A 79 -8.72 -7.79 -4.98
N ARG A 80 -8.67 -7.25 -3.76
CA ARG A 80 -9.82 -7.20 -2.85
C ARG A 80 -10.84 -6.21 -3.40
N GLU A 81 -10.41 -4.99 -3.75
CA GLU A 81 -11.26 -3.90 -4.26
C GLU A 81 -11.77 -4.05 -5.69
N VAL A 82 -11.35 -5.08 -6.43
CA VAL A 82 -11.93 -5.35 -7.75
C VAL A 82 -13.04 -6.39 -7.57
N PRO A 83 -14.31 -6.10 -7.85
CA PRO A 83 -15.41 -7.03 -7.62
C PRO A 83 -15.29 -8.30 -8.48
N ARG A 84 -15.95 -9.38 -8.05
CA ARG A 84 -16.02 -10.61 -8.87
C ARG A 84 -17.01 -10.44 -10.01
N CYS A 85 -16.60 -10.75 -11.24
CA CYS A 85 -17.47 -10.58 -12.43
C CYS A 85 -18.80 -11.37 -12.40
N GLY A 86 -18.90 -12.41 -11.58
CA GLY A 86 -20.12 -13.21 -11.40
C GLY A 86 -20.85 -12.93 -10.08
N SER A 87 -20.49 -11.87 -9.36
CA SER A 87 -21.16 -11.49 -8.11
C SER A 87 -22.58 -10.97 -8.40
N THR A 88 -23.55 -11.33 -7.57
CA THR A 88 -24.91 -10.77 -7.62
C THR A 88 -24.97 -9.31 -7.23
N PHE A 89 -23.88 -8.78 -6.66
CA PHE A 89 -23.74 -7.40 -6.22
C PHE A 89 -22.99 -6.52 -7.24
N PHE A 90 -22.53 -7.11 -8.35
CA PHE A 90 -21.80 -6.36 -9.38
C PHE A 90 -22.76 -5.76 -10.42
N ASP A 91 -22.96 -4.44 -10.36
CA ASP A 91 -23.87 -3.71 -11.25
C ASP A 91 -23.17 -3.06 -12.48
N GLY A 92 -21.89 -3.39 -12.71
CA GLY A 92 -21.10 -2.95 -13.88
C GLY A 92 -19.76 -2.30 -13.55
N GLY A 93 -18.87 -2.16 -14.55
CA GLY A 93 -17.53 -1.57 -14.38
C GLY A 93 -16.38 -2.58 -14.54
N VAL A 94 -15.28 -2.34 -13.82
CA VAL A 94 -14.10 -3.23 -13.83
C VAL A 94 -14.34 -4.39 -12.85
N CYS A 95 -14.20 -5.62 -13.33
CA CYS A 95 -14.33 -6.81 -12.50
C CYS A 95 -13.21 -7.82 -12.81
N MET A 96 -13.06 -8.81 -11.93
CA MET A 96 -12.11 -9.91 -12.12
C MET A 96 -12.77 -11.27 -11.85
N THR A 97 -12.43 -12.29 -12.63
CA THR A 97 -12.88 -13.67 -12.34
C THR A 97 -12.24 -14.19 -11.06
N GLY A 98 -12.84 -15.20 -10.41
CA GLY A 98 -12.26 -15.82 -9.22
C GLY A 98 -10.84 -16.36 -9.46
N ASP A 99 -10.66 -17.05 -10.60
CA ASP A 99 -9.34 -17.51 -11.05
C ASP A 99 -8.40 -16.35 -11.33
N GLY A 100 -8.92 -15.27 -11.95
CA GLY A 100 -8.17 -14.05 -12.20
C GLY A 100 -7.61 -13.44 -10.91
N LYS A 101 -8.40 -13.36 -9.83
CA LYS A 101 -7.94 -12.88 -8.52
C LYS A 101 -6.81 -13.77 -7.98
N THR A 102 -6.96 -15.09 -8.07
CA THR A 102 -5.96 -16.06 -7.61
C THR A 102 -4.64 -15.93 -8.38
N VAL A 103 -4.72 -15.78 -9.71
CA VAL A 103 -3.56 -15.56 -10.58
C VAL A 103 -2.89 -14.22 -10.26
N ALA A 104 -3.66 -13.14 -10.10
CA ALA A 104 -3.12 -11.81 -9.78
C ALA A 104 -2.36 -11.82 -8.44
N VAL A 105 -2.92 -12.43 -7.40
CA VAL A 105 -2.26 -12.58 -6.09
C VAL A 105 -0.98 -13.42 -6.22
N SER A 106 -1.05 -14.54 -6.93
CA SER A 106 0.11 -15.42 -7.14
C SER A 106 1.25 -14.71 -7.89
N LEU A 107 0.91 -13.93 -8.92
CA LEU A 107 1.87 -13.11 -9.67
C LEU A 107 2.47 -12.01 -8.79
N ALA A 108 1.66 -11.29 -8.00
CA ALA A 108 2.15 -10.27 -7.08
C ALA A 108 3.14 -10.85 -6.04
N LEU A 109 2.82 -12.01 -5.46
CA LEU A 109 3.67 -12.70 -4.49
C LEU A 109 4.97 -13.20 -5.12
N SER A 110 4.88 -13.88 -6.26
CA SER A 110 6.06 -14.42 -6.97
C SER A 110 6.97 -13.31 -7.48
N ALA A 111 6.43 -12.21 -8.03
CA ALA A 111 7.20 -11.05 -8.42
C ALA A 111 7.89 -10.37 -7.22
N GLY A 112 7.16 -10.19 -6.11
CA GLY A 112 7.72 -9.63 -4.86
C GLY A 112 8.84 -10.49 -4.29
N ALA A 113 8.65 -11.82 -4.23
CA ALA A 113 9.65 -12.77 -3.77
C ALA A 113 10.89 -12.78 -4.68
N THR A 114 10.70 -12.76 -6.00
CA THR A 114 11.78 -12.68 -6.99
C THR A 114 12.56 -11.38 -6.83
N ALA A 115 11.87 -10.24 -6.70
CA ALA A 115 12.51 -8.94 -6.48
C ALA A 115 13.33 -8.91 -5.17
N LEU A 116 12.83 -9.52 -4.09
CA LEU A 116 13.56 -9.67 -2.84
C LEU A 116 14.78 -10.58 -2.96
N TRP A 117 14.66 -11.69 -3.70
CA TRP A 117 15.74 -12.65 -3.91
C TRP A 117 16.96 -12.00 -4.57
N PHE A 118 16.75 -11.08 -5.50
CA PHE A 118 17.82 -10.36 -6.20
C PHE A 118 18.20 -9.03 -5.53
N ALA A 119 17.49 -8.60 -4.50
CA ALA A 119 17.79 -7.34 -3.82
C ALA A 119 19.03 -7.49 -2.91
N PRO A 120 20.00 -6.55 -2.95
CA PRO A 120 21.17 -6.58 -2.08
C PRO A 120 20.79 -6.12 -0.66
N ILE A 121 20.15 -6.99 0.12
CA ILE A 121 19.66 -6.71 1.47
C ILE A 121 20.61 -7.26 2.52
N ALA A 122 21.20 -6.38 3.35
CA ALA A 122 21.90 -6.81 4.55
C ALA A 122 20.90 -7.08 5.68
N TRP A 123 20.36 -8.30 5.77
CA TRP A 123 19.27 -8.69 6.68
C TRP A 123 19.41 -8.19 8.12
N ARG A 124 20.59 -8.32 8.74
CA ARG A 124 20.84 -7.83 10.11
C ARG A 124 20.60 -6.33 10.27
N ARG A 125 20.96 -5.53 9.26
CA ARG A 125 20.69 -4.09 9.24
C ARG A 125 19.25 -3.82 8.86
N ALA A 126 18.68 -4.59 7.94
CA ALA A 126 17.32 -4.37 7.46
C ALA A 126 16.28 -4.48 8.60
N ILE A 127 16.46 -5.42 9.53
CA ILE A 127 15.51 -5.67 10.63
C ILE A 127 15.75 -4.85 11.91
N ALA A 128 16.78 -4.01 11.93
CA ALA A 128 17.06 -3.20 13.11
C ALA A 128 15.94 -2.16 13.33
N ILE A 129 15.42 -2.03 14.55
CA ILE A 129 14.31 -1.11 14.89
C ILE A 129 14.58 0.32 14.38
N ARG A 130 15.80 0.84 14.55
CA ARG A 130 16.19 2.18 14.04
C ARG A 130 15.94 2.35 12.54
N ASN A 131 16.02 1.26 11.77
CA ASN A 131 15.87 1.23 10.33
C ASN A 131 14.43 0.91 9.87
N ILE A 132 13.52 0.59 10.79
CA ILE A 132 12.09 0.31 10.54
C ILE A 132 11.19 1.39 11.17
N ALA A 133 11.62 2.07 12.24
CA ALA A 133 10.79 3.01 12.99
C ALA A 133 10.16 4.13 12.14
N TRP A 134 10.74 4.46 10.98
CA TRP A 134 10.19 5.45 10.05
C TRP A 134 8.93 4.97 9.30
N VAL A 135 8.65 3.66 9.31
CA VAL A 135 7.48 3.00 8.67
C VAL A 135 6.20 3.16 9.49
N TRP A 136 6.28 3.72 10.70
CA TRP A 136 5.14 3.89 11.59
C TRP A 136 3.87 4.51 10.95
N PRO A 137 3.91 5.37 9.90
CA PRO A 137 2.68 5.83 9.24
C PRO A 137 1.82 4.67 8.71
N VAL A 138 2.39 3.53 8.35
CA VAL A 138 1.65 2.33 7.93
C VAL A 138 0.80 1.75 9.07
N ALA A 139 1.22 1.90 10.33
CA ALA A 139 0.41 1.46 11.47
C ALA A 139 -0.94 2.21 11.52
N VAL A 140 -0.99 3.47 11.07
CA VAL A 140 -2.23 4.23 10.97
C VAL A 140 -3.17 3.62 9.92
N VAL A 141 -2.62 3.17 8.78
CA VAL A 141 -3.37 2.47 7.73
C VAL A 141 -3.97 1.18 8.28
N VAL A 142 -3.17 0.38 9.00
CA VAL A 142 -3.66 -0.85 9.64
C VAL A 142 -4.80 -0.55 10.62
N VAL A 143 -4.69 0.51 11.43
CA VAL A 143 -5.77 0.93 12.33
C VAL A 143 -7.03 1.33 11.56
N MET A 144 -6.91 2.10 10.47
CA MET A 144 -8.06 2.47 9.65
C MET A 144 -8.77 1.25 9.05
N LEU A 145 -8.01 0.30 8.49
CA LEU A 145 -8.57 -0.94 7.92
C LEU A 145 -9.20 -1.83 9.00
N ALA A 146 -8.60 -1.92 10.19
CA ALA A 146 -9.22 -2.65 11.31
C ALA A 146 -10.53 -1.98 11.78
N LEU A 147 -10.60 -0.64 11.75
CA LEU A 147 -11.85 0.07 12.04
C LEU A 147 -12.89 -0.10 10.93
N ALA A 148 -12.47 -0.23 9.67
CA ALA A 148 -13.35 -0.54 8.55
C ALA A 148 -13.97 -1.92 8.70
N ASP A 149 -13.18 -2.95 8.99
CA ASP A 149 -13.66 -4.33 9.28
C ASP A 149 -14.64 -4.37 10.47
N ILE A 150 -14.39 -3.56 11.51
CA ILE A 150 -15.35 -3.40 12.63
C ILE A 150 -16.65 -2.72 12.18
N ALA A 151 -16.58 -1.80 11.22
CA ALA A 151 -17.74 -1.12 10.65
C ALA A 151 -18.55 -2.06 9.74
N GLU A 152 -17.88 -2.87 8.92
CA GLU A 152 -18.47 -3.94 8.10
C GLU A 152 -19.27 -4.90 8.99
N ALA A 153 -18.66 -5.38 10.08
CA ALA A 153 -19.30 -6.29 11.03
C ALA A 153 -20.54 -5.69 11.72
N LYS A 154 -20.71 -4.37 11.68
CA LYS A 154 -21.87 -3.64 12.21
C LYS A 154 -22.81 -3.13 11.11
N VAL A 155 -22.60 -3.52 9.86
CA VAL A 155 -23.40 -3.14 8.69
C VAL A 155 -23.38 -1.62 8.48
N TYR A 156 -22.20 -1.02 8.63
CA TYR A 156 -21.95 0.41 8.36
C TYR A 156 -21.07 0.59 7.12
N MET A 157 -21.58 0.14 5.97
CA MET A 157 -20.84 0.09 4.68
C MET A 157 -20.24 1.44 4.31
N GLU A 158 -20.96 2.55 4.51
CA GLU A 158 -20.44 3.86 4.11
C GLU A 158 -19.28 4.33 4.99
N ILE A 159 -19.21 3.85 6.24
CA ILE A 159 -18.09 4.14 7.15
C ILE A 159 -16.91 3.25 6.83
N GLU A 160 -17.14 1.98 6.56
CA GLU A 160 -16.14 1.03 6.08
C GLU A 160 -15.44 1.56 4.83
N GLU A 161 -16.20 1.77 3.76
CA GLU A 161 -15.69 2.19 2.46
C GLU A 161 -14.97 3.56 2.50
N ALA A 162 -15.47 4.48 3.34
CA ALA A 162 -14.82 5.77 3.56
C ALA A 162 -13.52 5.65 4.35
N LEU A 163 -13.45 4.73 5.33
CA LEU A 163 -12.22 4.44 6.07
C LEU A 163 -11.17 3.79 5.16
N GLU A 164 -11.56 2.82 4.33
CA GLU A 164 -10.66 2.18 3.37
C GLU A 164 -10.14 3.17 2.33
N LEU A 165 -11.03 3.95 1.71
CA LEU A 165 -10.65 5.01 0.77
C LEU A 165 -9.65 5.99 1.40
N THR A 166 -9.91 6.41 2.64
CA THR A 166 -9.02 7.34 3.35
C THR A 166 -7.69 6.69 3.73
N ALA A 167 -7.70 5.41 4.11
CA ALA A 167 -6.51 4.63 4.41
C ALA A 167 -5.60 4.52 3.17
N TYR A 168 -6.18 4.23 2.01
CA TYR A 168 -5.45 4.12 0.75
C TYR A 168 -4.95 5.48 0.24
N ALA A 169 -5.75 6.54 0.37
CA ALA A 169 -5.30 7.89 0.05
C ALA A 169 -4.11 8.31 0.95
N TYR A 170 -4.20 8.06 2.25
CA TYR A 170 -3.11 8.31 3.19
C TYR A 170 -1.86 7.49 2.82
N LEU A 171 -2.02 6.19 2.53
CA LEU A 171 -0.92 5.32 2.10
C LEU A 171 -0.29 5.80 0.79
N SER A 172 -1.09 6.31 -0.14
CA SER A 172 -0.61 6.88 -1.41
C SER A 172 0.25 8.11 -1.17
N THR A 173 -0.20 9.05 -0.35
CA THR A 173 0.62 10.22 0.03
C THR A 173 1.93 9.81 0.69
N PHE A 174 1.90 8.77 1.54
CA PHE A 174 3.09 8.23 2.17
C PHE A 174 4.03 7.56 1.16
N GLY A 175 3.51 6.72 0.27
CA GLY A 175 4.29 6.06 -0.79
C GLY A 175 4.97 7.07 -1.72
N VAL A 176 4.26 8.11 -2.13
CA VAL A 176 4.80 9.22 -2.93
C VAL A 176 5.88 9.97 -2.15
N TRP A 177 5.66 10.25 -0.87
CA TRP A 177 6.68 10.86 -0.02
C TRP A 177 7.94 10.00 0.07
N VAL A 178 7.81 8.68 0.26
CA VAL A 178 8.93 7.73 0.27
C VAL A 178 9.66 7.75 -1.07
N LEU A 179 8.95 7.75 -2.19
CA LEU A 179 9.53 7.81 -3.53
C LEU A 179 10.41 9.06 -3.72
N PHE A 180 9.97 10.23 -3.25
CA PHE A 180 10.72 11.47 -3.34
C PHE A 180 11.89 11.56 -2.35
N HIS A 181 11.80 10.92 -1.18
CA HIS A 181 12.82 10.96 -0.14
C HIS A 181 13.80 9.76 -0.19
N THR A 182 13.65 8.91 -1.20
CA THR A 182 14.59 7.85 -1.54
C THR A 182 15.58 8.40 -2.58
N ARG A 183 16.85 8.54 -2.19
CA ARG A 183 17.93 8.93 -3.12
C ARG A 183 18.26 7.76 -4.04
N LYS A 184 18.54 8.03 -5.32
CA LYS A 184 19.13 7.02 -6.22
C LYS A 184 20.39 6.45 -5.57
N LEU A 185 20.46 5.13 -5.45
CA LEU A 185 21.74 4.44 -5.24
C LEU A 185 22.67 4.84 -6.39
N ARG A 186 23.78 5.53 -6.10
CA ARG A 186 24.87 5.63 -7.07
C ARG A 186 25.43 4.21 -7.21
N PRO A 187 25.51 3.64 -8.41
CA PRO A 187 26.31 2.44 -8.59
C PRO A 187 27.73 2.79 -8.13
N ALA A 188 28.22 2.12 -7.09
CA ALA A 188 29.62 2.22 -6.71
C ALA A 188 30.43 1.85 -7.95
N THR A 189 31.19 2.80 -8.49
CA THR A 189 32.06 2.53 -9.61
C THR A 189 32.99 1.39 -9.22
N LEU A 190 33.16 0.39 -10.10
CA LEU A 190 34.08 -0.74 -9.90
C LEU A 190 35.55 -0.33 -9.61
N SER A 191 35.88 0.96 -9.67
CA SER A 191 37.17 1.51 -9.21
C SER A 191 37.29 1.59 -7.69
N GLU A 192 36.21 1.79 -6.93
CA GLU A 192 36.27 1.88 -5.45
C GLU A 192 36.49 0.51 -4.79
N ARG A 193 36.02 -0.58 -5.39
CA ARG A 193 36.27 -1.95 -4.90
C ARG A 193 37.70 -2.44 -5.13
N ARG A 194 38.47 -1.78 -6.00
CA ARG A 194 39.89 -2.13 -6.28
C ARG A 194 40.89 -1.34 -5.43
N GLY A 195 40.43 -0.48 -4.52
CA GLY A 195 41.28 0.33 -3.63
C GLY A 195 41.80 -0.39 -2.38
N CYS A 196 41.27 -1.56 -2.02
CA CYS A 196 41.83 -2.39 -0.94
C CYS A 196 42.99 -3.25 -1.47
N ARG A 197 44.11 -2.62 -1.82
CA ARG A 197 45.40 -3.32 -1.77
C ARG A 197 45.74 -3.51 -0.29
N TRP A 198 45.81 -4.77 0.14
CA TRP A 198 46.53 -5.11 1.36
C TRP A 198 47.99 -4.65 1.20
N PRO A 199 48.55 -3.87 2.14
CA PRO A 199 50.00 -3.78 2.25
C PRO A 199 50.49 -5.17 2.67
N ALA A 200 51.32 -5.77 1.82
CA ALA A 200 52.14 -6.90 2.18
C ALA A 200 53.38 -6.34 2.89
N GLU A 201 53.44 -6.50 4.21
CA GLU A 201 54.67 -6.58 4.99
C GLU A 201 54.49 -7.65 6.07
#